data_AF-A0A443SI96-F1
#
_entry.id   AF-A0A443SI96-F1
#
_cell.length_a   1.000
_cell.length_b   1.000
_cell.length_c   1.000
_cell.angle_alpha   90.00
_cell.angle_beta   90.00
_cell.angle_gamma   90.00
#
_symmetry.space_group_name_H-M   'P 1'
#
loop_
_entity.id
_entity.type
_entity.pdbx_description
1 polymer ?
#
loop_
_entity_poly.entity_id
_entity_poly.type
_entity_poly.pdbx_seq_one_letter_code
_entity_poly.pdbx_strand_id
1 'polypeptide(L)'
;MTKRHGGCCSALHLREENARFLLLAIVLLLYMLFGATIFHLLEKDEEITSRNKYKNVYKKFIEKYTNVNITELHHLLNEYANATSSGLIGKRSRWDFSGSFYFVGTVVSTIGE
;
A
#
# COMPACT_ATOMS: atom_id res chain seq x y z
N MET A 1 53.95 40.10 -1.96
CA MET A 1 52.66 40.03 -2.68
C MET A 1 52.64 38.78 -3.53
N THR A 2 51.81 37.78 -3.18
CA THR A 2 50.99 36.95 -4.11
C THR A 2 50.21 35.91 -3.30
N LYS A 3 48.90 35.85 -3.58
CA LYS A 3 47.85 35.12 -2.84
C LYS A 3 48.09 33.60 -2.84
N ARG A 4 48.03 32.98 -1.66
CA ARG A 4 47.76 31.54 -1.54
C ARG A 4 46.32 31.28 -2.01
N HIS A 5 46.18 30.41 -3.00
CA HIS A 5 44.89 29.90 -3.46
C HIS A 5 44.20 29.19 -2.30
N GLY A 6 43.16 29.84 -1.76
CA GLY A 6 42.27 29.28 -0.74
C GLY A 6 41.50 28.11 -1.35
N GLY A 7 41.60 26.97 -0.69
CA GLY A 7 41.23 25.67 -1.21
C GLY A 7 39.75 25.53 -1.57
N CYS A 8 39.54 24.92 -2.74
CA CYS A 8 38.30 24.21 -3.13
C CYS A 8 37.99 23.01 -2.20
N CYS A 9 38.83 22.76 -1.17
CA CYS A 9 38.74 21.60 -0.29
C CYS A 9 37.90 21.81 0.98
N SER A 10 37.43 23.03 1.27
CA SER A 10 36.48 23.23 2.39
C SER A 10 35.03 22.88 2.00
N ALA A 11 34.71 22.91 0.69
CA ALA A 11 33.44 22.42 0.15
C ALA A 11 33.42 20.88 0.03
N LEU A 12 34.57 20.26 -0.23
CA LEU A 12 34.76 18.80 -0.23
C LEU A 12 34.52 18.17 1.15
N HIS A 13 34.66 18.95 2.22
CA HIS A 13 34.42 18.51 3.60
C HIS A 13 33.04 18.91 4.14
N LEU A 14 32.06 19.21 3.27
CA LEU A 14 30.65 18.99 3.60
C LEU A 14 30.39 17.48 3.69
N ARG A 15 31.00 16.89 4.73
CA ARG A 15 30.61 15.66 5.43
C ARG A 15 30.37 14.51 4.45
N GLU A 16 31.44 13.81 4.04
CA GLU A 16 31.39 12.61 3.18
C GLU A 16 30.21 11.67 3.49
N GLU A 17 29.88 11.52 4.77
CA GLU A 17 28.70 10.79 5.26
C GLU A 17 27.36 11.35 4.74
N ASN A 18 27.15 12.67 4.72
CA ASN A 18 25.95 13.29 4.15
C ASN A 18 25.83 13.08 2.66
N ALA A 19 26.95 13.15 1.94
CA ALA A 19 26.96 12.92 0.50
C ALA A 19 26.56 11.46 0.22
N ARG A 20 27.06 10.51 1.03
CA ARG A 20 26.66 9.10 0.97
C ARG A 20 25.18 8.90 1.30
N PHE A 21 24.66 9.50 2.37
CA PHE A 21 23.23 9.42 2.69
C PHE A 21 22.34 10.01 1.59
N LEU A 22 22.73 11.14 1.02
CA LEU A 22 21.99 11.80 -0.05
C LEU A 22 22.03 10.97 -1.34
N LEU A 23 23.18 10.39 -1.69
CA LEU A 23 23.31 9.48 -2.81
C LEU A 23 22.45 8.24 -2.61
N LEU A 24 22.49 7.63 -1.42
CA LEU A 24 21.69 6.45 -1.09
C LEU A 24 20.19 6.76 -1.13
N ALA A 25 19.78 7.94 -0.66
CA ALA A 25 18.39 8.40 -0.78
C ALA A 25 17.96 8.56 -2.24
N ILE A 26 18.82 9.12 -3.11
CA ILE A 26 18.53 9.23 -4.54
C ILE A 26 18.39 7.85 -5.18
N VAL A 27 19.31 6.92 -4.91
CA VAL A 27 19.24 5.55 -5.44
C VAL A 27 17.98 4.83 -4.94
N LEU A 28 17.63 4.99 -3.66
CA LEU A 28 16.40 4.43 -3.10
C LEU A 28 15.15 5.02 -3.75
N LEU A 29 15.12 6.33 -3.98
CA LEU A 29 14.02 6.98 -4.70
C LEU A 29 13.89 6.43 -6.12
N LEU A 30 14.98 6.30 -6.86
CA LEU A 30 14.98 5.69 -8.19
C LEU A 30 14.46 4.25 -8.13
N TYR A 31 14.94 3.45 -7.18
CA TYR A 31 14.47 2.08 -6.96
C TYR A 31 12.96 2.04 -6.70
N MET A 32 12.44 2.91 -5.82
CA MET A 32 11.00 3.00 -5.56
C MET A 32 10.20 3.43 -6.79
N LEU A 33 10.71 4.37 -7.60
CA LEU A 33 10.04 4.80 -8.83
C LEU A 33 9.97 3.69 -9.88
N PHE A 34 11.06 2.93 -10.04
CA PHE A 34 11.07 1.74 -10.91
C PHE A 34 10.11 0.69 -10.40
N GLY A 35 10.15 0.36 -9.10
CA GLY A 35 9.22 -0.56 -8.47
C GLY A 35 7.76 -0.13 -8.67
N ALA A 36 7.44 1.13 -8.42
CA ALA A 36 6.11 1.70 -8.62
C ALA A 36 5.63 1.58 -10.08
N THR A 37 6.52 1.83 -11.04
CA THR A 37 6.18 1.72 -12.46
C THR A 37 5.94 0.26 -12.87
N ILE A 38 6.78 -0.66 -12.41
CA ILE A 38 6.62 -2.09 -12.68
C ILE A 38 5.31 -2.60 -12.08
N PHE A 39 5.04 -2.33 -10.80
CA PHE A 39 3.79 -2.73 -10.16
C PHE A 39 2.58 -2.06 -10.81
N HIS A 40 2.69 -0.80 -11.24
CA HIS A 40 1.62 -0.14 -11.99
C HIS A 40 1.30 -0.88 -13.29
N LEU A 41 2.32 -1.30 -14.05
CA LEU A 41 2.10 -2.01 -15.30
C LEU A 41 1.52 -3.41 -15.08
N LEU A 42 1.92 -4.09 -14.00
CA LEU A 42 1.48 -5.45 -13.71
C LEU A 42 0.06 -5.49 -13.11
N GLU A 43 -0.26 -4.61 -12.17
CA GLU A 43 -1.48 -4.72 -11.34
C GLU A 43 -2.65 -3.89 -11.87
N LYS A 44 -2.41 -2.86 -12.70
CA LYS A 44 -3.46 -1.93 -13.13
C LYS A 44 -4.56 -2.62 -13.95
N ASP A 45 -4.20 -3.53 -14.85
CA ASP A 45 -5.18 -4.17 -15.73
C ASP A 45 -6.10 -5.13 -14.94
N GLU A 46 -5.55 -5.83 -13.95
CA GLU A 46 -6.31 -6.67 -13.02
C GLU A 46 -7.21 -5.83 -12.09
N GLU A 47 -6.74 -4.67 -11.63
CA GLU A 47 -7.57 -3.73 -10.86
C GLU A 47 -8.78 -3.27 -11.68
N ILE A 48 -8.56 -2.86 -12.95
CA ILE A 48 -9.62 -2.41 -13.85
C ILE A 48 -10.62 -3.55 -14.10
N THR A 49 -10.14 -4.76 -14.35
CA THR A 49 -10.98 -5.94 -14.58
C THR A 49 -11.83 -6.27 -13.36
N SER A 50 -11.24 -6.28 -12.17
CA SER A 50 -11.93 -6.52 -10.90
C SER A 50 -12.98 -5.45 -10.61
N ARG A 51 -12.65 -4.17 -10.85
CA ARG A 51 -13.57 -3.04 -10.72
C ARG A 51 -14.75 -3.15 -11.69
N ASN A 52 -14.49 -3.52 -12.95
CA ASN A 52 -15.53 -3.68 -13.95
C ASN A 52 -16.44 -4.87 -13.64
N LYS A 53 -15.88 -5.99 -13.17
CA LYS A 53 -16.64 -7.15 -12.70
C LYS A 53 -17.57 -6.77 -11.56
N TYR A 54 -17.07 -6.06 -10.54
CA TYR A 54 -17.89 -5.55 -9.44
C TYR A 54 -19.03 -4.65 -9.93
N LYS A 55 -18.71 -3.64 -10.77
CA LYS A 55 -19.72 -2.74 -11.34
C LYS A 55 -20.79 -3.48 -12.13
N ASN A 56 -20.40 -4.49 -12.90
CA ASN A 56 -21.32 -5.30 -13.69
C ASN A 56 -22.25 -6.14 -12.81
N VAL A 57 -21.74 -6.76 -11.74
CA VAL A 57 -22.56 -7.50 -10.78
C VAL A 57 -23.54 -6.56 -10.08
N TYR A 58 -23.05 -5.41 -9.60
CA TYR A 58 -23.88 -4.39 -8.95
C TYR A 58 -24.99 -3.88 -9.87
N LYS A 59 -24.64 -3.48 -11.10
CA LYS A 59 -25.60 -2.97 -12.09
C LYS A 59 -26.67 -4.02 -12.41
N LYS A 60 -26.27 -5.27 -12.68
CA LYS A 60 -27.22 -6.37 -12.95
C LYS A 60 -28.17 -6.62 -11.78
N PHE A 61 -27.71 -6.45 -10.54
CA PHE A 61 -28.56 -6.61 -9.36
C PHE A 61 -29.62 -5.51 -9.28
N ILE A 62 -29.23 -4.24 -9.44
CA ILE A 62 -30.17 -3.10 -9.42
C ILE A 62 -31.18 -3.17 -10.57
N GLU A 63 -30.74 -3.52 -11.77
CA GLU A 63 -31.62 -3.68 -12.93
C GLU A 63 -32.64 -4.82 -12.74
N LYS A 64 -32.24 -5.90 -12.06
CA LYS A 64 -33.12 -7.04 -11.77
C LYS A 64 -34.13 -6.73 -10.65
N TYR A 65 -33.76 -5.90 -9.68
CA TYR A 65 -34.57 -5.62 -8.50
C TYR A 65 -34.85 -4.12 -8.35
N THR A 66 -35.86 -3.63 -9.08
CA THR A 66 -36.24 -2.20 -9.12
C THR A 66 -36.85 -1.67 -7.82
N ASN A 67 -37.33 -2.55 -6.93
CA ASN A 67 -37.99 -2.18 -5.69
C ASN A 67 -37.04 -2.07 -4.48
N VAL A 68 -35.73 -2.22 -4.70
CA VAL A 68 -34.73 -2.15 -3.63
C VAL A 68 -34.39 -0.69 -3.34
N ASN A 69 -34.40 -0.32 -2.05
CA ASN A 69 -33.89 0.96 -1.61
C ASN A 69 -32.36 1.00 -1.73
N ILE A 70 -31.86 1.80 -2.68
CA ILE A 70 -30.44 1.92 -3.00
C ILE A 70 -29.62 2.39 -1.78
N THR A 71 -30.19 3.26 -0.95
CA THR A 71 -29.52 3.80 0.24
C THR A 71 -29.30 2.70 1.28
N GLU A 72 -30.33 1.90 1.55
CA GLU A 72 -30.22 0.76 2.49
C GLU A 72 -29.30 -0.34 1.94
N LEU A 73 -29.33 -0.59 0.63
CA LEU A 73 -28.40 -1.54 0.00
C LEU A 73 -26.95 -1.09 0.17
N HIS A 74 -26.63 0.19 -0.07
CA HIS A 74 -25.29 0.70 0.16
C HIS A 74 -24.87 0.62 1.63
N HIS A 75 -25.79 0.92 2.56
CA HIS A 75 -25.55 0.76 3.99
C HIS A 75 -25.18 -0.70 4.32
N LEU A 76 -25.97 -1.66 3.83
CA LEU A 76 -25.69 -3.09 4.02
C LEU A 76 -24.34 -3.51 3.42
N LEU A 77 -24.01 -3.06 2.20
CA LEU A 77 -22.73 -3.36 1.56
C LEU A 77 -21.55 -2.78 2.35
N ASN A 78 -21.71 -1.58 2.91
CA ASN A 78 -20.69 -0.94 3.74
C ASN A 78 -20.47 -1.71 5.05
N GLU A 79 -21.54 -2.10 5.74
CA GLU A 79 -21.47 -2.93 6.95
C GLU A 79 -20.83 -4.29 6.66
N TYR A 80 -21.19 -4.93 5.53
CA TYR A 80 -20.58 -6.19 5.11
C TYR A 80 -19.09 -6.04 4.79
N ALA A 81 -18.68 -4.96 4.11
CA ALA A 81 -17.28 -4.67 3.82
C ALA A 81 -16.48 -4.45 5.11
N ASN A 82 -17.04 -3.71 6.07
CA ASN A 82 -16.45 -3.47 7.39
C ASN A 82 -16.31 -4.76 8.22
N ALA A 83 -17.35 -5.59 8.23
CA ALA A 83 -17.31 -6.88 8.92
C ALA A 83 -16.28 -7.83 8.28
N THR A 84 -16.13 -7.78 6.96
CA THR A 84 -15.14 -8.59 6.22
C THR A 84 -13.71 -8.12 6.49
N SER A 85 -13.43 -6.81 6.46
CA SER A 85 -12.10 -6.27 6.82
C SER A 85 -11.76 -6.56 8.28
N SER A 86 -12.77 -6.48 9.16
CA SER A 86 -12.67 -6.87 10.57
C SER A 86 -12.56 -8.38 10.77
N GLY A 87 -12.61 -9.21 9.73
CA GLY A 87 -12.44 -10.66 9.80
C GLY A 87 -13.56 -11.39 10.53
N LEU A 88 -14.74 -10.76 10.64
CA LEU A 88 -15.91 -11.31 11.31
C LEU A 88 -16.67 -12.31 10.43
N ILE A 89 -16.51 -12.21 9.10
CA ILE A 89 -17.25 -13.01 8.12
C ILE A 89 -16.30 -13.90 7.33
N GLY A 90 -16.66 -15.19 7.19
CA GLY A 90 -16.08 -16.10 6.17
C GLY A 90 -14.73 -16.73 6.52
N LYS A 91 -14.22 -16.60 7.75
CA LYS A 91 -12.97 -17.23 8.21
C LYS A 91 -13.07 -17.70 9.66
N ARG A 92 -12.12 -18.56 10.07
CA ARG A 92 -11.84 -18.89 11.47
C ARG A 92 -11.58 -17.60 12.26
N SER A 93 -12.05 -17.52 13.51
CA SER A 93 -11.89 -16.33 14.36
C SER A 93 -10.42 -15.88 14.40
N ARG A 94 -10.16 -14.63 14.01
CA ARG A 94 -8.80 -14.05 13.98
C ARG A 94 -8.11 -14.10 15.35
N TRP A 95 -8.89 -13.93 16.41
CA TRP A 95 -8.41 -13.80 17.80
C TRP A 95 -8.60 -15.07 18.64
N ASP A 96 -8.60 -16.24 18.01
CA ASP A 96 -8.43 -17.48 18.76
C ASP A 96 -6.96 -17.70 19.14
N PHE A 97 -6.66 -18.75 19.92
CA PHE A 97 -5.29 -18.98 20.39
C PHE A 97 -4.27 -19.12 19.24
N SER A 98 -4.62 -19.88 18.18
CA SER A 98 -3.73 -20.08 17.04
C SER A 98 -3.51 -18.82 16.21
N GLY A 99 -4.56 -18.04 15.96
CA GLY A 99 -4.47 -16.77 15.24
C GLY A 99 -3.70 -15.73 16.05
N SER A 100 -3.92 -15.68 17.37
CA SER A 100 -3.18 -14.81 18.28
C SER A 100 -1.70 -15.18 18.34
N PHE A 101 -1.37 -16.47 18.37
CA PHE A 101 0.01 -16.95 18.33
C PHE A 101 0.70 -16.60 17.00
N TYR A 102 0.03 -16.81 15.86
CA TYR A 102 0.53 -16.39 14.55
C TYR A 102 0.79 -14.89 14.48
N PHE A 103 -0.15 -14.08 14.98
CA PHE A 103 -0.02 -12.62 15.02
C PHE A 103 1.19 -12.16 15.85
N VAL A 104 1.43 -12.75 17.02
CA VAL A 104 2.65 -12.46 17.79
C VAL A 104 3.89 -12.81 16.96
N GLY A 105 3.85 -13.92 16.22
CA GLY A 105 4.89 -14.31 15.27
C GLY A 105 5.18 -13.23 14.23
N THR A 106 4.15 -12.68 13.56
CA THR A 106 4.33 -11.65 12.52
C THR A 106 4.85 -10.32 13.07
N VAL A 107 4.50 -9.96 14.31
CA VAL A 107 5.03 -8.78 15.01
C VAL A 107 6.51 -8.98 15.34
N VAL A 108 6.88 -10.11 15.96
CA VAL A 108 8.27 -10.40 16.36
C VAL A 108 9.18 -10.55 15.13
N SER A 109 8.68 -11.14 14.04
CA SER A 109 9.44 -11.28 12.79
C SER A 109 9.46 -10.02 11.93
N THR A 110 8.83 -8.92 12.38
CA THR A 110 8.70 -7.66 11.62
C THR A 110 8.04 -7.81 10.25
N ILE A 111 7.23 -8.86 10.06
CA ILE A 111 6.45 -9.06 8.83
C ILE A 111 5.30 -8.06 8.83
N GLY A 112 4.48 -8.09 9.89
CA GLY A 112 3.24 -7.32 9.99
C GLY A 112 2.18 -7.78 8.97
N GLU A 113 1.03 -8.23 9.47
CA GLU A 113 -0.17 -8.45 8.66
C GLU A 113 -1.31 -7.52 9.10
#